data_AF-A0A7X8MFB5-F1
#
_entry.id   AF-A0A7X8MFB5-F1
#
_cell.length_a   1.000
_cell.length_b   1.000
_cell.length_c   1.000
_cell.angle_alpha   90.00
_cell.angle_beta   90.00
_cell.angle_gamma   90.00
#
_symmetry.space_group_name_H-M   'P 1'
#
loop_
_entity.id
_entity.type
_entity.pdbx_description
1 polymer ?
#
loop_
_entity_poly.entity_id
_entity_poly.type
_entity_poly.pdbx_seq_one_letter_code
_entity_poly.pdbx_strand_id
1 'polypeptide(L)'
;MQEVAQPQEFFAKTFGCCRFIYNKMLNDKIEYYKETGKMLKNTSAQYKAEFTFLKEVDSLALANAQIDLETAYKNFFRDKLIGFPEFKSKRNKQSFKTNNQNGTV
;
A
#
# COMPACT_ATOMS: atom_id res chain seq x y z
N MET A 1 28.54 11.19 0.90
CA MET A 1 28.13 10.62 -0.40
C MET A 1 26.84 9.86 -0.16
N GLN A 2 25.74 10.29 -0.77
CA GLN A 2 24.47 9.57 -0.66
C GLN A 2 24.53 8.42 -1.68
N GLU A 3 24.51 7.19 -1.19
CA GLU A 3 24.56 5.99 -2.02
C GLU A 3 23.38 6.00 -3.00
N VAL A 4 23.66 6.05 -4.29
CA VAL A 4 22.63 5.92 -5.32
C VAL A 4 22.24 4.44 -5.36
N ALA A 5 21.09 4.11 -4.79
CA ALA A 5 20.57 2.74 -4.79
C ALA A 5 20.49 2.24 -6.25
N GLN A 6 21.07 1.06 -6.50
CA GLN A 6 20.97 0.40 -7.80
C GLN A 6 19.49 0.23 -8.18
N PRO A 7 19.10 0.35 -9.47
CA PRO A 7 17.68 0.30 -9.87
C PRO A 7 16.92 -0.89 -9.29
N GLN A 8 17.58 -2.05 -9.16
CA GLN A 8 16.99 -3.26 -8.58
C GLN A 8 16.65 -3.12 -7.09
N GLU A 9 17.51 -2.47 -6.30
CA GLU A 9 17.29 -2.24 -4.88
C GLU A 9 16.16 -1.25 -4.64
N PHE A 10 16.14 -0.15 -5.41
CA PHE A 10 15.05 0.82 -5.39
C PHE A 10 13.69 0.17 -5.65
N PHE A 11 13.59 -0.65 -6.70
CA PHE A 11 12.36 -1.37 -7.01
C PHE A 11 12.00 -2.37 -5.93
N ALA A 12 12.96 -3.15 -5.42
CA ALA A 12 12.71 -4.12 -4.35
C ALA A 12 12.18 -3.46 -3.07
N LYS A 13 12.79 -2.33 -2.65
CA LYS A 13 12.33 -1.52 -1.52
C LYS A 13 10.92 -0.98 -1.75
N THR A 14 10.66 -0.43 -2.94
CA THR A 14 9.35 0.13 -3.30
C THR A 14 8.26 -0.94 -3.31
N PHE A 15 8.49 -2.10 -3.95
CA PHE A 15 7.55 -3.22 -3.92
C PHE A 15 7.29 -3.71 -2.49
N GLY A 16 8.35 -3.82 -1.68
CA GLY A 16 8.25 -4.22 -0.28
C GLY A 16 7.37 -3.28 0.54
N CYS A 17 7.61 -1.98 0.43
CA CYS A 17 6.87 -0.95 1.16
C CYS A 17 5.40 -0.85 0.70
N CYS A 18 5.14 -0.89 -0.60
CA CYS A 18 3.77 -0.90 -1.14
C CYS A 18 2.99 -2.15 -0.71
N ARG A 19 3.62 -3.33 -0.70
CA ARG A 19 3.00 -4.55 -0.19
C ARG A 19 2.72 -4.44 1.31
N PHE A 20 3.68 -3.96 2.08
CA PHE A 20 3.54 -3.80 3.52
C PHE A 20 2.37 -2.90 3.87
N ILE A 21 2.31 -1.68 3.31
CA ILE A 21 1.27 -0.71 3.66
C ILE A 21 -0.12 -1.23 3.28
N TYR A 22 -0.26 -1.85 2.10
CA TYR A 22 -1.52 -2.47 1.69
C TYR A 22 -1.98 -3.53 2.70
N ASN A 23 -1.09 -4.48 3.03
CA ASN A 23 -1.43 -5.58 3.93
C ASN A 23 -1.70 -5.10 5.36
N LYS A 24 -0.91 -4.15 5.86
CA LYS A 24 -1.08 -3.57 7.20
C LYS A 24 -2.41 -2.83 7.31
N MET A 25 -2.75 -2.00 6.33
CA MET A 25 -4.05 -1.30 6.30
C MET A 25 -5.24 -2.26 6.19
N LEU A 26 -5.12 -3.32 5.38
CA LEU A 26 -6.14 -4.36 5.28
C LEU A 26 -6.35 -5.07 6.62
N ASN A 27 -5.25 -5.49 7.27
CA ASN A 27 -5.31 -6.11 8.59
C ASN A 27 -5.99 -5.22 9.63
N ASP A 28 -5.56 -3.96 9.73
CA ASP A 28 -6.09 -3.05 10.74
C ASP A 28 -7.58 -2.74 10.50
N LYS A 29 -8.01 -2.65 9.24
CA LYS A 29 -9.43 -2.53 8.89
C LYS A 29 -10.23 -3.77 9.30
N ILE A 30 -9.68 -4.97 9.10
CA ILE A 30 -10.31 -6.24 9.50
C ILE A 30 -10.45 -6.30 11.02
N GLU A 31 -9.37 -6.07 11.77
CA GLU A 31 -9.38 -6.15 13.23
C GLU A 31 -10.32 -5.10 13.84
N TYR A 32 -10.23 -3.85 13.39
CA TYR A 32 -11.12 -2.79 13.86
C TYR A 32 -12.60 -3.10 13.57
N TYR A 33 -12.90 -3.71 12.41
CA TYR A 33 -14.27 -4.13 12.10
C TYR A 33 -14.75 -5.27 13.00
N LYS A 34 -13.90 -6.27 13.28
CA LYS A 34 -14.24 -7.37 14.20
C LYS A 34 -14.59 -6.86 15.60
N GLU A 35 -13.89 -5.83 16.07
CA GLU A 35 -14.09 -5.26 17.41
C GLU A 35 -15.28 -4.29 17.47
N THR A 36 -15.46 -3.45 16.44
CA THR A 36 -16.38 -2.30 16.51
C THR A 36 -17.60 -2.40 15.60
N GLY A 37 -17.61 -3.33 14.65
CA GLY A 37 -18.58 -3.41 13.56
C GLY A 37 -18.52 -2.25 12.57
N LYS A 38 -17.49 -1.39 12.65
CA LYS A 38 -17.33 -0.18 11.81
C LYS A 38 -16.10 -0.31 10.92
N MET A 39 -16.11 0.40 9.79
CA MET A 39 -14.93 0.49 8.93
C MET A 39 -13.92 1.50 9.47
N LEU A 40 -12.66 1.07 9.56
CA LEU A 40 -11.56 1.96 9.93
C LEU A 40 -11.26 2.96 8.81
N LYS A 41 -11.18 4.23 9.19
CA LYS A 41 -10.73 5.34 8.32
C LYS A 41 -9.30 5.69 8.68
N ASN A 42 -8.35 5.19 7.89
CA ASN A 42 -6.92 5.40 8.08
C ASN A 42 -6.27 5.95 6.81
N THR A 43 -5.12 6.61 6.97
CA THR A 43 -4.31 7.12 5.86
C THR A 43 -2.89 6.58 5.96
N SER A 44 -2.24 6.40 4.80
CA SER A 44 -0.84 5.95 4.73
C SER A 44 0.13 6.85 5.52
N ALA A 45 -0.21 8.13 5.73
CA ALA A 45 0.59 9.05 6.52
C ALA A 45 0.75 8.63 7.99
N GLN A 46 -0.29 8.04 8.60
CA GLN A 46 -0.26 7.58 10.00
C GLN A 46 0.81 6.52 10.21
N TYR A 47 0.96 5.63 9.23
CA TYR A 47 1.93 4.54 9.28
C TYR A 47 3.38 5.00 9.11
N LYS A 48 3.63 6.15 8.48
CA LYS A 48 5.01 6.66 8.31
C LYS A 48 5.64 7.12 9.62
N ALA A 49 4.84 7.43 10.63
CA ALA A 49 5.35 7.76 11.97
C ALA A 49 5.86 6.51 12.69
N GLU A 50 5.13 5.39 12.57
CA GLU A 50 5.43 4.11 13.21
C GLU A 50 6.49 3.30 12.45
N PHE A 51 6.42 3.32 11.11
CA PHE A 51 7.27 2.53 10.22
C PHE A 51 8.17 3.44 9.40
N THR A 52 9.31 3.81 9.96
CA THR A 52 10.25 4.80 9.37
C THR A 52 10.80 4.38 8.02
N PHE A 53 10.94 3.07 7.75
CA PHE A 53 11.38 2.55 6.45
C PHE A 53 10.43 2.94 5.30
N LEU A 54 9.17 3.28 5.58
CA LEU A 54 8.24 3.81 4.58
C LEU A 54 8.64 5.21 4.06
N LYS A 55 9.55 5.90 4.75
CA LYS A 55 10.09 7.19 4.28
C LYS A 55 11.20 7.04 3.25
N GLU A 56 11.71 5.83 3.05
CA GLU A 56 12.78 5.55 2.09
C GLU A 56 12.28 5.43 0.64
N VAL A 57 10.96 5.38 0.43
CA VAL A 57 10.34 5.19 -0.88
C VAL A 57 9.41 6.36 -1.24
N ASP A 58 9.09 6.46 -2.52
CA ASP A 58 8.18 7.48 -3.05
C ASP A 58 6.83 7.48 -2.32
N SER A 59 6.44 8.65 -1.79
CA SER A 59 5.17 8.85 -1.09
C SER A 59 3.97 8.57 -1.99
N LEU A 60 4.08 8.82 -3.28
CA LEU A 60 3.02 8.59 -4.27
C LEU A 60 2.81 7.09 -4.49
N ALA A 61 3.88 6.29 -4.46
CA ALA A 61 3.77 4.83 -4.54
C ALA A 61 2.99 4.25 -3.34
N LEU A 62 3.22 4.79 -2.13
CA LEU A 62 2.47 4.42 -0.94
C LEU A 62 1.01 4.88 -0.98
N ALA A 63 0.76 6.10 -1.44
CA ALA A 63 -0.59 6.62 -1.62
C ALA A 63 -1.39 5.78 -2.64
N ASN A 64 -0.75 5.38 -3.74
CA ASN A 64 -1.38 4.50 -4.73
C ASN A 64 -1.67 3.10 -4.17
N ALA A 65 -0.82 2.55 -3.30
CA ALA A 65 -1.12 1.29 -2.62
C ALA A 65 -2.36 1.39 -1.72
N GLN A 66 -2.55 2.53 -1.05
CA GLN A 66 -3.78 2.82 -0.31
C GLN A 66 -5.00 2.91 -1.25
N ILE A 67 -4.89 3.65 -2.37
CA ILE A 67 -5.97 3.79 -3.36
C ILE A 67 -6.37 2.42 -3.94
N ASP A 68 -5.40 1.53 -4.18
CA ASP A 68 -5.67 0.16 -4.63
C ASP A 68 -6.51 -0.63 -3.61
N LEU A 69 -6.24 -0.47 -2.31
CA LEU A 69 -7.02 -1.11 -1.24
C LEU A 69 -8.45 -0.54 -1.19
N GLU A 70 -8.60 0.77 -1.21
CA GLU A 70 -9.92 1.42 -1.20
C GLU A 70 -10.75 1.04 -2.44
N THR A 71 -10.09 0.90 -3.60
CA THR A 71 -10.71 0.42 -4.83
C THR A 71 -11.17 -1.04 -4.70
N ALA A 72 -10.36 -1.91 -4.07
CA ALA A 72 -10.74 -3.30 -3.83
C ALA A 72 -11.98 -3.38 -2.93
N TYR A 73 -12.04 -2.60 -1.84
CA TYR A 73 -13.25 -2.50 -1.01
C TYR A 73 -14.45 -1.98 -1.79
N LYS A 74 -14.27 -0.90 -2.56
CA LYS A 74 -15.36 -0.34 -3.39
C LYS A 74 -15.91 -1.39 -4.36
N ASN A 75 -15.04 -2.17 -5.00
CA ASN A 75 -15.46 -3.21 -5.92
C ASN A 75 -16.17 -4.36 -5.19
N PHE A 76 -15.66 -4.80 -4.03
CA PHE A 76 -16.31 -5.81 -3.19
C PHE A 76 -17.75 -5.43 -2.81
N PHE A 77 -17.97 -4.16 -2.41
CA PHE A 77 -19.32 -3.69 -2.07
C PHE A 77 -20.21 -3.44 -3.28
N ARG A 78 -19.62 -3.13 -4.45
CA ARG A 78 -20.38 -2.90 -5.69
C ARG A 78 -20.83 -4.20 -6.33
N ASP A 79 -19.98 -5.22 -6.34
CA ASP A 79 -20.22 -6.50 -7.00
C ASP A 79 -19.73 -7.66 -6.13
N LYS A 80 -20.67 -8.49 -5.69
CA LYS A 80 -20.39 -9.63 -4.82
C LYS A 80 -19.52 -10.71 -5.47
N LEU A 81 -19.37 -10.70 -6.80
CA LEU A 81 -18.51 -11.64 -7.53
C LEU A 81 -17.00 -11.33 -7.38
N ILE A 82 -16.63 -10.08 -7.06
CA ILE A 82 -15.22 -9.66 -6.97
C ILE A 82 -14.50 -10.25 -5.73
N GLY A 83 -15.25 -10.67 -4.72
CA GLY A 83 -14.68 -11.18 -3.46
C GLY A 83 -14.08 -10.08 -2.58
N PHE A 84 -13.77 -10.45 -1.33
CA PHE A 84 -13.17 -9.54 -0.35
C PHE A 84 -11.70 -9.24 -0.69
N PRO A 85 -11.14 -8.06 -0.37
CA PRO A 85 -9.73 -7.76 -0.60
C PRO A 85 -8.80 -8.78 0.08
N GLU A 86 -7.82 -9.29 -0.66
CA GLU A 86 -6.87 -10.30 -0.18
C GLU A 86 -5.49 -9.72 0.12
N PHE A 87 -4.74 -10.36 1.01
CA PHE A 87 -3.36 -9.99 1.31
C PHE A 87 -2.45 -10.20 0.09
N LYS A 88 -1.61 -9.20 -0.20
CA LYS A 88 -0.60 -9.28 -1.26
C LYS A 88 0.56 -10.19 -0.85
N SER A 89 0.95 -11.09 -1.75
CA SER A 89 2.10 -12.00 -1.58
C SER A 89 3.36 -11.49 -2.30
N LYS A 90 4.54 -11.85 -1.77
CA LYS A 90 5.84 -11.63 -2.45
C LYS A 90 6.04 -12.52 -3.67
N ARG A 91 5.36 -13.67 -3.72
CA ARG A 91 5.49 -14.65 -4.81
C ARG A 91 4.72 -14.25 -6.08
N ASN A 92 3.79 -13.31 -5.97
CA ASN A 92 3.02 -12.81 -7.10
C ASN A 92 3.84 -11.78 -7.90
N LYS A 93 3.34 -11.39 -9.08
CA LYS A 93 3.93 -10.31 -9.87
C LYS A 93 4.07 -9.04 -9.01
N GLN A 94 5.28 -8.49 -8.98
CA GLN A 94 5.58 -7.26 -8.25
C GLN A 94 5.42 -6.06 -9.17
N SER A 95 4.57 -5.11 -8.77
CA SER A 95 4.37 -3.84 -9.45
C SER A 95 3.90 -2.79 -8.44
N PHE A 96 4.17 -1.51 -8.74
CA PHE A 96 3.56 -0.37 -8.07
C PHE A 96 3.15 0.67 -9.10
N LYS A 97 2.29 1.59 -8.69
CA LYS A 97 1.89 2.77 -9.47
C LYS A 97 2.47 3.99 -8.78
N THR A 98 3.09 4.87 -9.56
CA THR A 98 3.46 6.21 -9.10
C THR A 98 3.11 7.22 -10.19
N ASN A 99 2.97 8.48 -9.82
CA ASN A 99 2.64 9.55 -10.75
C ASN A 99 3.91 10.34 -11.09
N ASN A 100 4.05 10.72 -12.35
CA ASN A 100 5.14 11.60 -12.76
C ASN A 100 4.79 13.05 -12.35
N GLN A 101 5.47 13.58 -11.33
CA GLN A 101 5.35 14.97 -10.93
C GLN A 101 6.49 15.78 -11.57
N ASN A 102 6.21 16.50 -12.65
CA ASN A 102 7.16 17.37 -13.35
C ASN A 102 8.38 16.66 -13.98
N GLY A 103 8.23 15.44 -14.50
CA GLY A 103 9.30 14.73 -15.19
C GLY A 103 10.27 13.96 -14.28
N THR A 104 9.88 13.69 -13.03
CA THR A 104 10.69 12.96 -12.02
C THR A 104 10.70 11.44 -12.17
N VAL A 105 9.97 10.89 -13.15
CA VAL A 105 9.91 9.45 -13.46
C VAL A 105 10.16 9.24 -14.95
#